data_AF-A0A6B2DI94-F1
#
_entry.id   AF-A0A6B2DI94-F1
#
_cell.length_a   1.000
_cell.length_b   1.000
_cell.length_c   1.000
_cell.angle_alpha   90.00
_cell.angle_beta   90.00
_cell.angle_gamma   90.00
#
_symmetry.space_group_name_H-M   'P 1'
#
loop_
_entity.id
_entity.type
_entity.pdbx_description
1 polymer ?
#
loop_
_entity_poly.entity_id
_entity_poly.type
_entity_poly.pdbx_seq_one_letter_code
_entity_poly.pdbx_strand_id
1 'polypeptide(L)' 'MTEHIETTLLAGAVVHGPGDDSPIKSPREWDAEGWDADRRGPKDLGEARTALAERIADPRAPDTEAESGAYDDVAEG' A
#
# COMPACT_ATOMS: atom_id res chain seq x y z
N MET A 1 12.02 21.65 4.32
CA MET A 1 12.24 21.28 5.73
C MET A 1 11.79 19.84 5.97
N THR A 2 12.15 18.94 5.05
CA THR A 2 11.61 17.57 4.98
C THR A 2 12.72 16.52 5.14
N GLU A 3 13.98 16.92 4.96
CA GLU A 3 15.14 16.04 4.95
C GLU A 3 15.59 15.56 6.34
N HIS A 4 15.10 16.17 7.43
CA HIS A 4 15.51 15.80 8.80
C HIS A 4 14.65 14.70 9.44
N ILE A 5 13.51 14.35 8.86
CA ILE A 5 12.59 13.36 9.43
C ILE A 5 13.10 11.93 9.15
N GLU A 6 13.63 11.69 7.95
CA GLU A 6 14.08 10.36 7.51
C GLU A 6 15.32 9.88 8.27
N THR A 7 16.32 10.75 8.47
CA THR A 7 17.56 10.37 9.19
C THR A 7 17.31 10.02 10.65
N THR A 8 16.33 10.66 11.29
CA THR A 8 16.00 10.40 12.70
C THR A 8 15.25 9.07 12.88
N LEU A 9 14.46 8.65 11.88
CA LEU A 9 13.74 7.36 11.88
C LEU A 9 14.68 6.16 11.77
N LEU A 10 15.76 6.26 10.99
CA LEU A 10 16.74 5.17 10.86
C LEU A 10 17.58 4.93 12.12
N ALA A 11 17.79 5.95 12.95
CA ALA A 11 18.60 5.84 14.17
C ALA A 11 18.01 4.89 15.23
N GLY A 12 16.73 4.51 15.11
CA GLY A 12 16.04 3.55 15.99
C GLY A 12 15.47 2.33 15.27
N ALA A 13 15.85 2.10 14.01
CA ALA A 13 15.36 0.95 13.25
C ALA A 13 15.91 -0.36 13.84
N VAL A 14 15.02 -1.28 14.21
CA VAL A 14 15.39 -2.64 14.56
C VAL A 14 15.63 -3.41 13.27
N VAL A 15 16.84 -3.95 13.11
CA VAL A 15 17.24 -4.72 11.93
C VAL A 15 17.47 -6.17 12.33
N HIS A 16 16.84 -7.10 11.62
CA HIS A 16 16.98 -8.53 11.84
C HIS A 16 17.92 -9.14 10.79
N GLY A 17 18.94 -9.87 11.25
CA GLY A 17 19.91 -10.56 10.38
C GLY A 17 19.46 -11.98 10.01
N PRO A 18 20.09 -12.62 8.99
CA PRO A 18 19.89 -14.04 8.74
C PRO A 18 20.29 -14.88 9.97
N GLY A 19 19.36 -15.69 10.49
CA GLY A 19 19.57 -16.47 11.72
C GLY A 19 19.22 -15.73 13.01
N ASP A 20 18.55 -14.57 12.92
CA ASP A 20 17.97 -13.91 14.08
C ASP A 20 16.75 -14.70 14.61
N ASP A 21 16.88 -15.23 15.82
CA ASP A 21 15.84 -16.00 16.52
C ASP A 21 14.90 -15.10 17.34
N SER A 22 14.95 -13.78 17.14
CA SER A 22 14.02 -12.84 17.76
C SER A 22 12.58 -13.30 17.52
N PRO A 23 11.73 -13.31 18.56
CA PRO A 23 10.39 -13.85 18.44
C PRO A 23 9.58 -13.03 17.42
N ILE A 24 9.28 -13.65 16.29
CA ILE A 24 8.31 -13.14 15.33
C ILE A 24 6.92 -13.60 15.75
N LYS A 25 5.95 -12.69 15.74
CA LYS A 25 4.56 -13.07 15.96
C LYS A 25 4.07 -13.94 14.81
N SER A 26 3.41 -15.04 15.16
CA SER A 26 2.70 -15.91 14.22
C SER A 26 1.48 -15.19 13.63
N PRO A 27 0.95 -15.66 12.49
CA PRO A 27 -0.28 -15.11 11.92
C PRO A 27 -1.44 -15.03 12.92
N ARG A 28 -1.60 -16.06 13.76
CA ARG A 28 -2.65 -16.10 14.80
C ARG A 28 -2.48 -14.99 15.86
N GLU A 29 -1.25 -14.64 16.21
CA GLU A 29 -0.96 -13.57 17.16
C GLU A 29 -1.26 -12.19 16.55
N TRP A 30 -0.98 -12.00 15.26
CA TRP A 30 -1.37 -10.79 14.54
C TRP A 30 -2.89 -10.65 14.39
N ASP A 31 -3.59 -11.75 14.10
CA ASP A 31 -5.05 -11.79 14.02
C ASP A 31 -5.70 -11.43 15.37
N ALA A 32 -5.15 -11.94 16.48
CA ALA A 32 -5.65 -11.67 17.82
C ALA A 32 -5.51 -10.20 18.24
N GLU A 33 -4.53 -9.48 17.70
CA GLU A 33 -4.34 -8.05 17.91
C GLU A 33 -5.20 -7.19 16.96
N GLY A 34 -5.94 -7.82 16.05
CA GLY A 34 -6.76 -7.10 15.08
C GLY A 34 -5.94 -6.29 14.10
N TRP A 35 -4.69 -6.68 13.82
CA TRP A 35 -3.81 -5.95 12.91
C TRP A 35 -4.43 -5.76 11.52
N ASP A 36 -5.19 -6.76 11.08
CA ASP A 36 -5.96 -6.74 9.82
C ASP A 36 -7.46 -6.39 10.01
N ALA A 37 -7.91 -6.01 11.21
CA ALA A 37 -9.34 -5.83 11.49
C ALA A 37 -9.99 -4.76 10.60
N ASP A 38 -9.26 -3.70 10.26
CA ASP A 38 -9.72 -2.63 9.38
C ASP A 38 -9.22 -2.77 7.94
N ARG A 39 -8.45 -3.82 7.63
CA ARG A 39 -8.01 -4.07 6.26
C ARG A 39 -9.20 -4.57 5.45
N ARG A 40 -9.49 -3.87 4.36
CA ARG A 40 -10.43 -4.39 3.36
C ARG A 40 -9.80 -5.61 2.71
N GLY A 41 -10.51 -6.72 2.77
CA GLY A 41 -10.19 -7.91 1.99
C GLY A 41 -10.19 -7.60 0.47
N PRO A 42 -9.69 -8.53 -0.34
CA PRO A 42 -9.79 -8.43 -1.80
C PRO A 42 -11.24 -8.23 -2.23
N LYS A 43 -11.47 -7.31 -3.17
CA LYS A 43 -12.80 -7.13 -3.78
C LYS A 43 -13.24 -8.44 -4.43
N ASP A 44 -14.51 -8.80 -4.27
CA ASP A 44 -15.07 -9.88 -5.07
C ASP A 44 -15.22 -9.47 -6.55
N LEU A 45 -15.46 -10.46 -7.43
CA LEU A 45 -15.58 -10.19 -8.87
C LEU A 45 -16.76 -9.25 -9.22
N GLY A 46 -17.84 -9.31 -8.44
CA GLY A 46 -18.99 -8.42 -8.61
C GLY A 46 -18.65 -6.98 -8.23
N GLU A 47 -18.06 -6.79 -7.05
CA GLU A 47 -17.55 -5.49 -6.57
C GLU A 47 -16.53 -4.90 -7.54
N ALA A 48 -15.61 -5.70 -8.04
CA ALA A 48 -14.61 -5.24 -9.01
C ALA A 48 -15.26 -4.79 -10.32
N ARG A 49 -16.29 -5.50 -10.81
CA ARG A 49 -17.05 -5.13 -12.01
C ARG A 49 -17.84 -3.84 -11.81
N THR A 50 -18.53 -3.69 -10.68
CA THR A 50 -19.27 -2.47 -10.36
C THR A 50 -18.34 -1.27 -10.27
N ALA A 51 -17.24 -1.38 -9.52
CA ALA A 51 -16.26 -0.30 -9.40
C ALA A 51 -15.61 0.06 -10.75
N LEU A 52 -15.40 -0.92 -11.64
CA LEU A 52 -14.91 -0.66 -12.99
C LEU A 52 -15.96 0.09 -13.83
N ALA A 53 -17.22 -0.34 -13.79
CA ALA A 53 -18.30 0.29 -14.54
C ALA A 53 -18.52 1.76 -14.11
N GLU A 54 -18.49 2.03 -12.81
CA GLU A 54 -18.56 3.40 -12.26
C GLU A 54 -17.43 4.29 -12.77
N ARG A 55 -16.19 3.76 -12.78
CA ARG A 55 -15.03 4.50 -13.28
C ARG A 55 -15.13 4.79 -14.79
N ILE A 56 -15.62 3.83 -15.58
CA ILE A 56 -15.84 4.02 -17.03
C ILE A 56 -16.93 5.08 -17.28
N ALA A 57 -17.93 5.18 -16.39
CA ALA A 57 -19.01 6.13 -16.53
C ALA A 57 -18.69 7.54 -15.99
N ASP A 58 -17.59 7.74 -15.26
CA ASP A 58 -17.21 9.07 -14.74
C ASP A 58 -16.70 9.95 -15.90
N PRO A 59 -17.39 11.05 -16.25
CA PRO A 59 -16.98 11.94 -17.34
C PRO A 59 -15.69 12.72 -17.05
N ARG A 60 -15.13 12.59 -15.83
CA ARG A 60 -13.84 13.17 -15.43
C ARG A 60 -12.75 12.10 -15.35
N ALA A 61 -13.06 10.84 -15.65
CA ALA A 61 -12.04 9.82 -15.73
C ALA A 61 -11.05 10.19 -16.85
N PRO A 62 -9.74 10.04 -16.62
CA PRO A 62 -8.76 10.25 -17.67
C PRO A 62 -8.99 9.24 -18.80
N ASP A 63 -9.13 9.75 -20.02
CA ASP A 63 -9.39 8.94 -21.22
C ASP A 63 -8.11 8.29 -21.76
N THR A 64 -6.94 8.77 -21.30
CA THR A 64 -5.63 8.31 -21.77
C THR A 64 -4.62 8.08 -20.64
N GLU A 65 -3.61 7.26 -20.92
CA GLU A 65 -2.50 6.98 -20.01
C GLU A 65 -1.75 8.25 -19.58
N ALA A 66 -1.57 9.20 -20.50
CA ALA A 66 -0.91 10.48 -20.24
C ALA A 66 -1.72 11.40 -19.29
N GLU A 67 -3.04 11.29 -19.29
CA GLU A 67 -3.92 12.06 -18.39
C GLU A 67 -4.11 11.38 -17.03
N SER A 68 -3.77 10.09 -16.95
CA SER A 68 -3.96 9.29 -15.74
C SER A 68 -2.89 9.52 -14.67
N GLY A 69 -1.79 10.19 -15.02
CA GLY A 69 -0.62 10.40 -14.16
C GLY A 69 0.07 9.12 -13.72
N ALA A 70 -0.24 7.98 -14.34
CA ALA A 70 0.24 6.65 -13.93
C ALA A 70 1.77 6.48 -14.05
N TYR A 71 2.44 7.34 -14.84
CA TYR A 71 3.88 7.29 -15.09
C TYR A 71 4.58 8.63 -14.90
N ASP A 72 3.91 9.60 -14.28
CA ASP A 72 4.51 10.93 -14.03
C ASP A 72 5.80 10.80 -13.21
N ASP A 73 5.85 9.82 -12.30
CA ASP A 73 7.02 9.53 -11.47
C ASP A 73 8.13 8.71 -12.18
N VAL A 74 7.86 8.18 -13.38
CA VAL A 74 8.81 7.34 -14.16
C VAL A 74 9.52 8.15 -15.25
N ALA A 75 8.96 9.29 -15.65
CA ALA A 75 9.50 10.13 -16.72
C ALA A 75 10.65 11.07 -16.29
N GLU A 76 10.91 11.24 -14.99
CA GLU A 76 12.00 12.07 -14.46
C GLU A 76 13.28 11.27 -14.12
N GLY A 77 13.77 10.47 -15.08
CA GLY A 77 15.00 9.66 -14.96
C GLY A 77 16.06 10.00 -16.00
#